data_AF-A0A521KZT0-F1
#
_entry.id   AF-A0A521KZT0-F1
#
_cell.length_a   1.000
_cell.length_b   1.000
_cell.length_c   1.000
_cell.angle_alpha   90.00
_cell.angle_beta   90.00
_cell.angle_gamma   90.00
#
_symmetry.space_group_name_H-M   'P 1'
#
loop_
_entity.id
_entity.type
_entity.pdbx_description
1 polymer ?
#
loop_
_entity_poly.entity_id
_entity_poly.type
_entity_poly.pdbx_seq_one_letter_code
_entity_poly.pdbx_strand_id
1 'polypeptide(L)'
;MSEPSEPDLQLETELRQKLAPHRPDPEAFERRVRERIRERENQPRVETREPSRFVRWAAAVLPPDIGLALLAKQGGFLSTLALPVLVVASGFGAFIAGKRSIEKSARESAPPTAPEPNRWKMAKARSLQRESLIHVLLQFGVLLVIAAPLLFGGARAFDIVALLLAASMGLLAFEVRWLARAGLMRRGSVARMCSGLLCSVYNMCFLWGSAFGLVDPSSNVGPCWSAGLMLAAITLCALAMWHERAASRWNTGLTIGWCLCVFLALTPALSPSSPGYLRRYIRDFAADTRTLQGWRELGFAGEALRAAGEDLPHLAHVRTAVDRAIESGDAAHPGIWTAAARLGLIDDAHWAQLAQRKGERYKLDQILALDGPLRLLDYDEYQLHMLLATRELDAAQREHLARRVAAAWPRTPAHGRLETADMCVRLWSLLCRSDQIEAHGPEARALLDEHWISGEERKLFAKIGGFTSDPAKFRTSFDDTTYAAVDLIAHVGRSNGVDPFLLRGHARSQAERFSLWIASISQLQVSSHAAWLRLEREIGLPQRSWLERVLAERVLLATLLTLLLCVVALRAAPSRAELVRRGLA
;
A
#
# COMPACT_ATOMS: atom_id res chain seq x y z
N MET A 1 -40.97 -25.92 11.85
CA MET A 1 -40.98 -24.64 12.58
C MET A 1 -41.33 -24.98 14.00
N SER A 2 -40.32 -25.05 14.86
CA SER A 2 -40.51 -25.39 16.28
C SER A 2 -41.01 -24.14 17.01
N GLU A 3 -42.04 -24.28 17.83
CA GLU A 3 -42.51 -23.20 18.68
C GLU A 3 -41.34 -22.71 19.57
N PRO A 4 -41.15 -21.38 19.70
CA PRO A 4 -40.09 -20.84 20.53
C PRO A 4 -40.28 -21.33 21.96
N SER A 5 -39.19 -21.78 22.56
CA SER A 5 -39.23 -22.32 23.91
C SER A 5 -39.63 -21.22 24.90
N GLU A 6 -40.40 -21.57 25.93
CA GLU A 6 -40.83 -20.67 27.01
C GLU A 6 -39.74 -19.70 27.54
N PRO A 7 -38.46 -20.12 27.70
CA PRO A 7 -37.39 -19.19 28.09
C PRO A 7 -37.02 -18.15 27.02
N ASP A 8 -37.18 -18.44 25.72
CA ASP A 8 -36.94 -17.47 24.64
C ASP A 8 -37.99 -16.36 24.63
N LEU A 9 -39.25 -16.72 24.91
CA LEU A 9 -40.36 -15.77 25.04
C LEU A 9 -40.17 -14.84 26.25
N GLN A 10 -39.64 -15.35 27.36
CA GLN A 10 -39.33 -14.53 28.54
C GLN A 10 -38.19 -13.54 28.27
N LEU A 11 -37.12 -13.98 27.61
CA LEU A 11 -35.98 -13.14 27.25
C LEU A 11 -36.39 -12.01 26.28
N GLU A 12 -37.23 -12.32 25.28
CA GLU A 12 -37.76 -11.32 24.35
C GLU A 12 -38.64 -10.29 25.06
N THR A 13 -39.43 -10.73 26.05
CA THR A 13 -40.31 -9.83 26.82
C THR A 13 -39.49 -8.91 27.73
N GLU A 14 -38.44 -9.41 28.39
CA GLU A 14 -37.51 -8.60 29.17
C GLU A 14 -36.74 -7.58 28.31
N LEU A 15 -36.27 -8.00 27.12
CA LEU A 15 -35.59 -7.11 26.18
C LEU A 15 -36.52 -6.01 25.66
N ARG A 16 -37.78 -6.35 25.35
CA ARG A 16 -38.80 -5.36 24.92
C ARG A 16 -39.12 -4.36 26.03
N GLN A 17 -39.19 -4.78 27.29
CA GLN A 17 -39.38 -3.85 28.41
C GLN A 17 -38.16 -2.97 28.65
N LYS A 18 -36.93 -3.51 28.59
CA LYS A 18 -35.70 -2.73 28.76
C LYS A 18 -35.45 -1.73 27.64
N LEU A 19 -35.94 -2.00 26.43
CA LEU A 19 -35.78 -1.13 25.26
C LEU A 19 -36.94 -0.15 25.05
N ALA A 20 -38.06 -0.31 25.78
CA ALA A 20 -39.22 0.59 25.71
C ALA A 20 -38.88 2.09 25.92
N PRO A 21 -38.03 2.50 26.89
CA PRO A 21 -37.68 3.92 27.08
C PRO A 21 -36.73 4.49 26.02
N HIS A 22 -36.15 3.65 25.13
CA HIS A 22 -35.21 4.07 24.09
C HIS A 22 -35.79 3.99 22.68
N ARG A 23 -37.08 3.69 22.52
CA ARG A 23 -37.75 3.76 21.22
C ARG A 23 -37.85 5.23 20.79
N PRO A 24 -37.22 5.63 19.67
CA PRO A 24 -37.41 6.96 19.13
C PRO A 24 -38.89 7.12 18.74
N ASP A 25 -39.50 8.23 19.16
CA ASP A 25 -40.87 8.58 18.81
C ASP A 25 -41.02 8.60 17.26
N PRO A 26 -41.77 7.65 16.68
CA PRO A 26 -41.91 7.53 15.23
C PRO A 26 -42.49 8.81 14.61
N GLU A 27 -43.38 9.49 15.33
CA GLU A 27 -44.04 10.70 14.86
C GLU A 27 -43.09 11.91 14.90
N ALA A 28 -42.20 11.96 15.89
CA ALA A 28 -41.15 12.98 15.95
C ALA A 28 -40.12 12.79 14.83
N PHE A 29 -39.80 11.54 14.48
CA PHE A 29 -38.91 11.24 13.36
C PHE A 29 -39.54 11.65 12.02
N GLU A 30 -40.79 11.26 11.77
CA GLU A 30 -41.50 11.67 10.55
C GLU A 30 -41.66 13.18 10.42
N ARG A 31 -41.93 13.89 11.54
CA ARG A 31 -41.98 15.36 11.56
C ARG A 31 -40.66 15.97 11.11
N ARG A 32 -39.53 15.52 11.66
CA ARG A 32 -38.20 16.02 11.29
C ARG A 32 -37.84 15.73 9.83
N VAL A 33 -38.25 14.58 9.30
CA VAL A 33 -38.02 14.25 7.88
C VAL A 33 -38.83 15.20 6.98
N ARG A 34 -40.10 15.45 7.31
CA ARG A 34 -40.95 16.39 6.57
C ARG A 34 -40.47 17.84 6.67
N GLU A 35 -39.99 18.29 7.83
CA GLU A 35 -39.38 19.61 7.99
C GLU A 35 -38.13 19.77 7.11
N ARG A 36 -37.21 18.78 7.09
CA ARG A 36 -36.01 18.85 6.23
C ARG A 36 -36.33 18.88 4.74
N ILE A 37 -37.39 18.18 4.31
CA ILE A 37 -37.82 18.20 2.90
C ILE A 37 -38.34 19.60 2.55
N ARG A 38 -39.19 20.19 3.40
CA ARG A 38 -39.70 21.56 3.19
C ARG A 38 -38.61 22.63 3.25
N GLU A 39 -37.63 22.50 4.13
CA GLU A 39 -36.46 23.40 4.17
C GLU A 39 -35.64 23.31 2.87
N ARG A 40 -35.54 22.13 2.27
CA ARG A 40 -34.84 21.93 0.99
C ARG A 40 -35.62 22.49 -0.20
N GLU A 41 -36.95 22.41 -0.18
CA GLU A 41 -37.81 22.94 -1.22
C GLU A 41 -37.92 24.48 -1.17
N ASN A 42 -37.80 25.08 0.02
CA ASN A 42 -37.80 26.53 0.20
C ASN A 42 -36.41 27.18 0.10
N GLN A 43 -35.34 26.40 -0.11
CA GLN A 43 -34.04 26.97 -0.48
C GLN A 43 -34.12 27.49 -1.91
N PRO A 44 -33.80 28.78 -2.16
CA PRO A 44 -33.83 29.33 -3.51
C PRO A 44 -32.87 28.51 -4.38
N ARG A 45 -33.39 27.98 -5.50
CA ARG A 45 -32.57 27.40 -6.57
C ARG A 45 -31.47 28.41 -6.88
N VAL A 46 -30.23 28.00 -6.65
CA VAL A 46 -29.03 28.79 -6.95
C VAL A 46 -29.13 29.20 -8.42
N GLU A 47 -29.49 30.46 -8.66
CA GLU A 47 -29.34 31.09 -9.96
C GLU A 47 -27.90 30.85 -10.41
N THR A 48 -27.77 30.26 -11.60
CA THR A 48 -26.49 30.08 -12.28
C THR A 48 -25.79 31.42 -12.37
N ARG A 49 -24.88 31.66 -11.41
CA ARG A 49 -23.95 32.77 -11.38
C ARG A 49 -23.33 32.89 -12.75
N GLU A 50 -23.40 34.07 -13.35
CA GLU A 50 -22.64 34.35 -14.57
C GLU A 50 -21.21 33.84 -14.40
N PRO A 51 -20.66 33.13 -15.41
CA PRO A 51 -19.31 32.62 -15.32
C PRO A 51 -18.34 33.77 -15.04
N SER A 52 -17.48 33.56 -14.04
CA SER A 52 -16.46 34.51 -13.64
C SER A 52 -15.65 34.94 -14.87
N ARG A 53 -15.12 36.17 -14.85
CA ARG A 53 -14.30 36.72 -15.96
C ARG A 53 -13.17 35.76 -16.40
N PHE A 54 -12.67 34.95 -15.48
CA PHE A 54 -11.67 33.92 -15.73
C PHE A 54 -12.17 32.80 -16.65
N VAL A 55 -13.40 32.32 -16.44
CA VAL A 55 -14.03 31.26 -17.27
C VAL A 55 -14.33 31.77 -18.68
N ARG A 56 -14.79 33.03 -18.79
CA ARG A 56 -14.96 33.70 -20.10
C ARG A 56 -13.63 33.88 -20.85
N TRP A 57 -12.56 34.21 -20.14
CA TRP A 57 -11.23 34.31 -20.71
C TRP A 57 -10.69 32.94 -21.18
N ALA A 58 -10.87 31.89 -20.37
CA ALA A 58 -10.46 30.53 -20.73
C ALA A 58 -11.20 29.98 -21.96
N ALA A 59 -12.50 30.29 -22.09
CA ALA A 59 -13.30 29.92 -23.25
C ALA A 59 -12.91 30.67 -24.54
N ALA A 60 -12.34 31.88 -24.43
CA ALA A 60 -11.91 32.69 -25.58
C ALA A 60 -10.53 32.28 -26.15
N VAL A 61 -9.73 31.52 -25.40
CA VAL A 61 -8.37 31.11 -25.79
C VAL A 61 -8.35 29.71 -26.45
N LEU A 62 -9.45 28.95 -26.32
CA LEU A 62 -9.56 27.61 -26.90
C LEU A 62 -10.23 27.66 -28.29
N PRO A 63 -9.72 26.91 -29.29
CA PRO A 63 -10.34 26.82 -30.62
C PRO A 63 -11.80 26.34 -30.55
N PRO A 64 -12.72 26.91 -31.36
CA PRO A 64 -14.16 26.64 -31.28
C PRO A 64 -14.53 25.17 -31.54
N ASP A 65 -13.73 24.46 -32.34
CA ASP A 65 -13.96 23.04 -32.66
C ASP A 65 -13.64 22.09 -31.50
N ILE A 66 -12.88 22.57 -30.51
CA ILE A 66 -12.53 21.84 -29.30
C ILE A 66 -13.63 22.05 -28.23
N GLY A 67 -14.26 23.24 -28.17
CA GLY A 67 -15.25 23.58 -27.15
C GLY A 67 -16.57 22.80 -27.21
N LEU A 68 -17.06 22.47 -28.42
CA LEU A 68 -18.32 21.75 -28.61
C LEU A 68 -18.17 20.22 -28.57
N ALA A 69 -17.02 19.68 -29.02
CA ALA A 69 -16.71 18.26 -28.86
C ALA A 69 -16.39 17.89 -27.39
N LEU A 70 -15.87 18.84 -26.59
CA LEU A 70 -15.56 18.64 -25.17
C LEU A 70 -16.79 18.53 -24.26
N LEU A 71 -17.93 19.10 -24.65
CA LEU A 71 -19.14 19.10 -23.82
C LEU A 71 -19.97 17.82 -23.97
N ALA A 72 -19.76 17.06 -25.06
CA ALA A 72 -20.66 15.95 -25.42
C ALA A 72 -20.17 14.55 -25.02
N LYS A 73 -18.88 14.31 -24.76
CA LYS A 73 -18.37 12.98 -24.39
C LYS A 73 -17.22 13.03 -23.37
N GLN A 74 -17.44 12.34 -22.24
CA GLN A 74 -16.47 11.94 -21.20
C GLN A 74 -15.88 13.04 -20.29
N GLY A 75 -16.64 13.38 -19.23
CA GLY A 75 -16.19 14.23 -18.11
C GLY A 75 -15.13 13.62 -17.18
N GLY A 76 -14.61 12.42 -17.47
CA GLY A 76 -13.60 11.74 -16.65
C GLY A 76 -12.16 12.14 -16.99
N PHE A 77 -11.81 12.24 -18.27
CA PHE A 77 -10.42 12.38 -18.72
C PHE A 77 -9.88 13.82 -18.64
N LEU A 78 -10.75 14.81 -18.87
CA LEU A 78 -10.36 16.23 -18.87
C LEU A 78 -10.43 16.87 -17.48
N SER A 79 -11.30 16.41 -16.58
CA SER A 79 -11.25 16.83 -15.17
C SER A 79 -9.95 16.33 -14.49
N THR A 80 -9.48 15.13 -14.87
CA THR A 80 -8.19 14.59 -14.43
C THR A 80 -6.97 15.28 -15.04
N LEU A 81 -7.08 15.93 -16.21
CA LEU A 81 -5.97 16.67 -16.84
C LEU A 81 -6.01 18.19 -16.59
N ALA A 82 -7.20 18.77 -16.39
CA ALA A 82 -7.37 20.20 -16.15
C ALA A 82 -6.68 20.64 -14.85
N LEU A 83 -6.74 19.83 -13.79
CA LEU A 83 -6.12 20.18 -12.52
C LEU A 83 -4.58 20.09 -12.55
N PRO A 84 -3.94 19.03 -13.13
CA PRO A 84 -2.50 19.02 -13.38
C PRO A 84 -2.04 20.16 -14.28
N VAL A 85 -2.79 20.46 -15.33
CA VAL A 85 -2.50 21.61 -16.20
C VAL A 85 -2.64 22.91 -15.43
N LEU A 86 -3.64 23.06 -14.54
CA LEU A 86 -3.78 24.21 -13.64
C LEU A 86 -2.67 24.30 -12.59
N VAL A 87 -2.20 23.18 -12.04
CA VAL A 87 -1.09 23.10 -11.08
C VAL A 87 0.23 23.44 -11.76
N VAL A 88 0.48 22.89 -12.95
CA VAL A 88 1.65 23.23 -13.76
C VAL A 88 1.56 24.68 -14.24
N ALA A 89 0.38 25.15 -14.67
CA ALA A 89 0.17 26.54 -15.10
C ALA A 89 0.23 27.53 -13.93
N SER A 90 -0.15 27.14 -12.71
CA SER A 90 0.00 27.98 -11.52
C SER A 90 1.44 27.97 -11.00
N GLY A 91 2.14 26.84 -11.05
CA GLY A 91 3.59 26.78 -10.78
C GLY A 91 4.40 27.59 -11.80
N PHE A 92 4.09 27.42 -13.09
CA PHE A 92 4.72 28.18 -14.18
C PHE A 92 4.30 29.66 -14.16
N GLY A 93 3.05 29.95 -13.83
CA GLY A 93 2.52 31.30 -13.64
C GLY A 93 3.14 32.01 -12.45
N ALA A 94 3.35 31.32 -11.33
CA ALA A 94 4.09 31.82 -10.17
C ALA A 94 5.56 32.03 -10.51
N PHE A 95 6.17 31.16 -11.31
CA PHE A 95 7.53 31.35 -11.82
C PHE A 95 7.65 32.57 -12.73
N ILE A 96 6.74 32.75 -13.70
CA ILE A 96 6.72 33.93 -14.59
C ILE A 96 6.40 35.20 -13.82
N ALA A 97 5.43 35.18 -12.90
CA ALA A 97 5.09 36.31 -12.05
C ALA A 97 6.25 36.67 -11.11
N GLY A 98 6.95 35.67 -10.58
CA GLY A 98 8.19 35.83 -9.82
C GLY A 98 9.28 36.48 -10.68
N LYS A 99 9.54 35.96 -11.88
CA LYS A 99 10.50 36.54 -12.84
C LYS A 99 10.13 37.98 -13.24
N ARG A 100 8.87 38.27 -13.54
CA ARG A 100 8.39 39.62 -13.91
C ARG A 100 8.40 40.58 -12.73
N SER A 101 8.07 40.13 -11.53
CA SER A 101 8.23 40.91 -10.29
C SER A 101 9.71 41.22 -10.05
N ILE A 102 10.59 40.24 -10.27
CA ILE A 102 12.05 40.39 -10.24
C ILE A 102 12.53 41.42 -11.28
N GLU A 103 12.05 41.37 -12.52
CA GLU A 103 12.40 42.33 -13.58
C GLU A 103 11.82 43.73 -13.32
N LYS A 104 10.58 43.81 -12.83
CA LYS A 104 9.88 45.06 -12.49
C LYS A 104 10.54 45.75 -11.30
N SER A 105 10.83 45.01 -10.23
CA SER A 105 11.61 45.53 -9.10
C SER A 105 13.04 45.90 -9.51
N ALA A 106 13.65 45.21 -10.48
CA ALA A 106 14.96 45.63 -11.01
C ALA A 106 14.89 46.95 -11.80
N ARG A 107 13.79 47.21 -12.52
CA ARG A 107 13.55 48.47 -13.25
C ARG A 107 13.15 49.63 -12.34
N GLU A 108 12.40 49.36 -11.27
CA GLU A 108 11.93 50.38 -10.31
C GLU A 108 13.00 50.75 -9.26
N SER A 109 14.10 50.00 -9.18
CA SER A 109 15.15 50.16 -8.14
C SER A 109 16.26 51.16 -8.49
N ALA A 110 16.03 52.13 -9.36
CA ALA A 110 16.97 53.23 -9.59
C ALA A 110 16.53 54.54 -8.89
N PRO A 111 16.66 54.69 -7.55
CA PRO A 111 16.68 56.01 -6.95
C PRO A 111 18.12 56.58 -7.01
N PRO A 112 18.34 57.75 -7.63
CA PRO A 112 19.68 58.33 -7.82
C PRO A 112 20.40 58.71 -6.51
N THR A 113 19.74 58.74 -5.34
CA THR A 113 20.17 59.58 -4.20
C THR A 113 20.35 58.88 -2.84
N ALA A 114 20.77 57.61 -2.77
CA ALA A 114 21.08 56.97 -1.48
C ALA A 114 22.60 56.89 -1.22
N PRO A 115 23.11 57.20 -0.01
CA PRO A 115 24.54 57.17 0.31
C PRO A 115 25.14 55.74 0.24
N GLU A 116 26.35 55.64 -0.33
CA GLU A 116 27.05 54.40 -0.71
C GLU A 116 27.10 53.26 0.33
N PRO A 117 27.38 53.50 1.63
CA PRO A 117 27.54 52.39 2.58
C PRO A 117 26.23 51.65 2.89
N ASN A 118 25.08 52.31 2.71
CA ASN A 118 23.76 51.68 2.87
C ASN A 118 23.25 51.02 1.59
N ARG A 119 23.72 51.44 0.41
CA ARG A 119 23.41 50.78 -0.88
C ARG A 119 23.89 49.33 -0.89
N TRP A 120 25.10 49.06 -0.42
CA TRP A 120 25.65 47.70 -0.41
C TRP A 120 24.95 46.78 0.60
N LYS A 121 24.66 47.27 1.81
CA LYS A 121 23.91 46.50 2.83
C LYS A 121 22.47 46.23 2.40
N MET A 122 21.78 47.20 1.79
CA MET A 122 20.44 47.00 1.23
C MET A 122 20.47 46.09 0.00
N ALA A 123 21.45 46.21 -0.91
CA ALA A 123 21.59 45.31 -2.06
C ALA A 123 21.84 43.86 -1.63
N LYS A 124 22.65 43.66 -0.57
CA LYS A 124 22.94 42.34 0.01
C LYS A 124 21.76 41.75 0.80
N ALA A 125 21.04 42.56 1.58
CA ALA A 125 19.81 42.13 2.25
C ALA A 125 18.71 41.77 1.23
N ARG A 126 18.62 42.53 0.13
CA ARG A 126 17.67 42.28 -0.96
C ARG A 126 18.06 41.08 -1.82
N SER A 127 19.34 40.84 -2.07
CA SER A 127 19.79 39.62 -2.77
C SER A 127 19.52 38.36 -1.94
N LEU A 128 19.71 38.44 -0.61
CA LEU A 128 19.34 37.38 0.33
C LEU A 128 17.83 37.13 0.38
N GLN A 129 17.00 38.19 0.38
CA GLN A 129 15.54 38.07 0.27
C GLN A 129 15.12 37.42 -1.06
N ARG A 130 15.73 37.83 -2.18
CA ARG A 130 15.47 37.27 -3.52
C ARG A 130 15.85 35.80 -3.60
N GLU A 131 17.01 35.42 -3.07
CA GLU A 131 17.44 34.02 -2.97
C GLU A 131 16.48 33.19 -2.11
N SER A 132 16.02 33.73 -0.97
CA SER A 132 15.08 33.02 -0.09
C SER A 132 13.70 32.81 -0.71
N LEU A 133 13.17 33.81 -1.43
CA LEU A 133 11.86 33.73 -2.07
C LEU A 133 11.87 32.73 -3.24
N ILE A 134 12.93 32.75 -4.06
CA ILE A 134 13.13 31.77 -5.14
C ILE A 134 13.20 30.36 -4.55
N HIS A 135 13.90 30.18 -3.43
CA HIS A 135 14.04 28.89 -2.77
C HIS A 135 12.69 28.36 -2.26
N VAL A 136 11.91 29.19 -1.57
CA VAL A 136 10.57 28.83 -1.09
C VAL A 136 9.64 28.49 -2.24
N LEU A 137 9.61 29.30 -3.30
CA LEU A 137 8.76 29.04 -4.48
C LEU A 137 9.14 27.73 -5.19
N LEU A 138 10.43 27.46 -5.33
CA LEU A 138 10.92 26.23 -5.95
C LEU A 138 10.55 25.01 -5.10
N GLN A 139 10.76 25.07 -3.79
CA GLN A 139 10.38 24.00 -2.87
C GLN A 139 8.87 23.77 -2.89
N PHE A 140 8.06 24.82 -2.89
CA PHE A 140 6.61 24.71 -2.92
C PHE A 140 6.11 24.15 -4.25
N GLY A 141 6.69 24.59 -5.37
CA GLY A 141 6.38 24.05 -6.70
C GLY A 141 6.73 22.57 -6.82
N VAL A 142 7.88 22.16 -6.29
CA VAL A 142 8.30 20.75 -6.24
C VAL A 142 7.39 19.93 -5.35
N LEU A 143 7.00 20.44 -4.18
CA LEU A 143 6.02 19.79 -3.31
C LEU A 143 4.66 19.64 -3.99
N LEU A 144 4.19 20.64 -4.73
CA LEU A 144 2.93 20.57 -5.52
C LEU A 144 3.01 19.53 -6.64
N VAL A 145 4.14 19.48 -7.36
CA VAL A 145 4.39 18.48 -8.40
C VAL A 145 4.48 17.07 -7.82
N ILE A 146 5.06 16.90 -6.64
CA ILE A 146 5.13 15.60 -5.95
C ILE A 146 3.79 15.22 -5.28
N ALA A 147 3.00 16.20 -4.83
CA ALA A 147 1.68 15.97 -4.26
C ALA A 147 0.61 15.69 -5.33
N ALA A 148 0.83 16.11 -6.58
CA ALA A 148 -0.04 15.77 -7.69
C ALA A 148 -0.28 14.24 -7.82
N PRO A 149 0.74 13.35 -7.84
CA PRO A 149 0.53 11.91 -7.86
C PRO A 149 -0.35 11.38 -6.72
N LEU A 150 -0.26 11.98 -5.51
CA LEU A 150 -1.10 11.61 -4.36
C LEU A 150 -2.58 11.94 -4.61
N LEU A 151 -2.85 13.03 -5.32
CA LEU A 151 -4.20 13.50 -5.62
C LEU A 151 -4.81 12.82 -6.84
N PHE A 152 -3.98 12.40 -7.80
CA PHE A 152 -4.46 11.87 -9.09
C PHE A 152 -4.37 10.35 -9.23
N GLY A 153 -3.51 9.70 -8.43
CA GLY A 153 -3.33 8.24 -8.45
C GLY A 153 -2.68 7.70 -9.74
N GLY A 154 -1.95 6.59 -9.63
CA GLY A 154 -1.50 5.81 -10.78
C GLY A 154 0.00 5.86 -11.08
N ALA A 155 0.53 4.73 -11.55
CA ALA A 155 1.92 4.58 -11.98
C ALA A 155 2.33 5.58 -13.08
N ARG A 156 1.40 5.90 -14.01
CA ARG A 156 1.64 6.87 -15.09
C ARG A 156 1.74 8.31 -14.58
N ALA A 157 1.01 8.67 -13.52
CA ALA A 157 1.14 9.98 -12.89
C ALA A 157 2.54 10.14 -12.27
N PHE A 158 3.08 9.05 -11.71
CA PHE A 158 4.46 9.02 -11.25
C PHE A 158 5.46 9.17 -12.40
N ASP A 159 5.25 8.51 -13.54
CA ASP A 159 6.11 8.65 -14.72
C ASP A 159 6.12 10.09 -15.24
N ILE A 160 4.94 10.72 -15.33
CA ILE A 160 4.77 12.12 -15.72
C ILE A 160 5.44 13.04 -14.70
N VAL A 161 5.30 12.76 -13.41
CA VAL A 161 5.87 13.59 -12.33
C VAL A 161 7.38 13.43 -12.25
N ALA A 162 7.92 12.23 -12.45
CA ALA A 162 9.34 11.98 -12.58
C ALA A 162 9.91 12.70 -13.80
N LEU A 163 9.21 12.68 -14.95
CA LEU A 163 9.57 13.45 -16.14
C LEU A 163 9.52 14.96 -15.89
N LEU A 164 8.48 15.47 -15.23
CA LEU A 164 8.35 16.89 -14.88
C LEU A 164 9.41 17.34 -13.87
N LEU A 165 9.73 16.50 -12.87
CA LEU A 165 10.84 16.71 -11.94
C LEU A 165 12.17 16.72 -12.68
N ALA A 166 12.42 15.75 -13.56
CA ALA A 166 13.63 15.70 -14.36
C ALA A 166 13.77 16.94 -15.26
N ALA A 167 12.70 17.34 -15.95
CA ALA A 167 12.67 18.51 -16.82
C ALA A 167 12.87 19.81 -16.03
N SER A 168 12.17 19.98 -14.91
CA SER A 168 12.33 21.15 -14.03
C SER A 168 13.73 21.21 -13.42
N MET A 169 14.33 20.07 -13.07
CA MET A 169 15.71 20.00 -12.60
C MET A 169 16.74 20.26 -13.71
N GLY A 170 16.48 19.81 -14.93
CA GLY A 170 17.28 20.17 -16.10
C GLY A 170 17.26 21.68 -16.34
N LEU A 171 16.08 22.30 -16.27
CA LEU A 171 15.93 23.75 -16.37
C LEU A 171 16.65 24.48 -15.24
N LEU A 172 16.50 24.01 -13.99
CA LEU A 172 17.17 24.59 -12.84
C LEU A 172 18.69 24.50 -12.97
N ALA A 173 19.23 23.33 -13.37
CA ALA A 173 20.66 23.15 -13.56
C ALA A 173 21.20 24.07 -14.69
N PHE A 174 20.42 24.26 -15.75
CA PHE A 174 20.76 25.19 -16.83
C PHE A 174 20.75 26.65 -16.37
N GLU A 175 19.72 27.08 -15.67
CA GLU A 175 19.59 28.43 -15.08
C GLU A 175 20.70 28.69 -14.06
N VAL A 176 20.97 27.74 -13.15
CA VAL A 176 22.06 27.83 -12.18
C VAL A 176 23.41 27.94 -12.90
N ARG A 177 23.64 27.16 -13.97
CA ARG A 177 24.85 27.26 -14.78
C ARG A 177 24.97 28.62 -15.47
N TRP A 178 23.86 29.17 -15.97
CA TRP A 178 23.83 30.50 -16.59
C TRP A 178 24.11 31.60 -15.56
N LEU A 179 23.42 31.58 -14.41
CA LEU A 179 23.63 32.51 -13.30
C LEU A 179 25.03 32.40 -12.70
N ALA A 180 25.58 31.19 -12.60
CA ALA A 180 26.95 30.94 -12.16
C ALA A 180 27.97 31.52 -13.14
N ARG A 181 27.77 31.35 -14.45
CA ARG A 181 28.61 31.99 -15.49
C ARG A 181 28.53 33.51 -15.43
N ALA A 182 27.35 34.06 -15.10
CA ALA A 182 27.15 35.48 -14.88
C ALA A 182 27.70 35.98 -13.52
N GLY A 183 28.26 35.11 -12.67
CA GLY A 183 28.77 35.47 -11.35
C GLY A 183 27.70 35.79 -10.30
N LEU A 184 26.43 35.52 -10.61
CA LEU A 184 25.28 35.88 -9.80
C LEU A 184 24.92 34.82 -8.74
N MET A 185 25.47 33.60 -8.84
CA MET A 185 25.25 32.53 -7.88
C MET A 185 26.54 31.92 -7.36
N ARG A 186 26.60 31.71 -6.03
CA ARG A 186 27.71 31.08 -5.33
C ARG A 186 27.44 29.59 -5.10
N ARG A 187 28.49 28.77 -5.09
CA ARG A 187 28.39 27.32 -4.80
C ARG A 187 27.63 27.00 -3.52
N GLY A 188 27.78 27.81 -2.46
CA GLY A 188 27.04 27.64 -1.21
C GLY A 188 25.51 27.82 -1.33
N SER A 189 25.04 28.74 -2.19
CA SER A 189 23.61 28.94 -2.44
C SER A 189 23.02 27.79 -3.25
N VAL A 190 23.78 27.29 -4.24
CA VAL A 190 23.39 26.11 -5.03
C VAL A 190 23.31 24.86 -4.17
N ALA A 191 24.31 24.64 -3.29
CA ALA A 191 24.31 23.53 -2.34
C ALA A 191 23.07 23.55 -1.43
N ARG A 192 22.64 24.74 -0.99
CA ARG A 192 21.42 24.92 -0.18
C ARG A 192 20.15 24.60 -0.97
N MET A 193 20.07 24.99 -2.24
CA MET A 193 18.94 24.65 -3.12
C MET A 193 18.86 23.15 -3.37
N CYS A 194 19.97 22.52 -3.76
CA CYS A 194 20.04 21.07 -3.96
C CYS A 194 19.69 20.30 -2.68
N SER A 195 20.26 20.68 -1.53
CA SER A 195 19.94 20.02 -0.25
C SER A 195 18.47 20.14 0.11
N GLY A 196 17.88 21.34 0.00
CA GLY A 196 16.47 21.54 0.33
C GLY A 196 15.53 20.78 -0.59
N LEU A 197 15.84 20.72 -1.89
CA LEU A 197 15.10 19.93 -2.86
C LEU A 197 15.19 18.43 -2.54
N LEU A 198 16.41 17.91 -2.41
CA LEU A 198 16.63 16.49 -2.14
C LEU A 198 15.95 16.09 -0.83
N CYS A 199 15.98 16.93 0.21
CA CYS A 199 15.22 16.70 1.44
C CYS A 199 13.70 16.67 1.20
N SER A 200 13.14 17.56 0.38
CA SER A 200 11.71 17.55 0.05
C SER A 200 11.30 16.29 -0.70
N VAL A 201 12.06 15.90 -1.73
CA VAL A 201 11.83 14.65 -2.47
C VAL A 201 11.98 13.45 -1.52
N TYR A 202 12.97 13.48 -0.62
CA TYR A 202 13.26 12.38 0.29
C TYR A 202 12.11 12.14 1.27
N ASN A 203 11.64 13.20 1.92
CA ASN A 203 10.50 13.10 2.83
C ASN A 203 9.23 12.70 2.05
N MET A 204 8.95 13.30 0.90
CA MET A 204 7.70 12.98 0.19
C MET A 204 7.69 11.58 -0.43
N CYS A 205 8.76 11.14 -1.07
CA CYS A 205 8.80 9.82 -1.72
C CYS A 205 8.95 8.68 -0.72
N PHE A 206 9.75 8.85 0.34
CA PHE A 206 10.11 7.74 1.22
C PHE A 206 9.38 7.76 2.57
N LEU A 207 9.15 8.93 3.18
CA LEU A 207 8.37 9.02 4.42
C LEU A 207 6.86 8.97 4.13
N TRP A 208 6.37 9.76 3.17
CA TRP A 208 4.95 9.82 2.85
C TRP A 208 4.53 8.85 1.75
N GLY A 209 5.36 8.67 0.72
CA GLY A 209 5.03 7.79 -0.40
C GLY A 209 4.85 6.33 -0.04
N SER A 210 5.55 5.85 1.00
CA SER A 210 5.35 4.53 1.58
C SER A 210 3.98 4.41 2.26
N ALA A 211 3.56 5.42 3.01
CA ALA A 211 2.25 5.46 3.68
C ALA A 211 1.08 5.47 2.68
N PHE A 212 1.27 6.07 1.51
CA PHE A 212 0.24 6.18 0.47
C PHE A 212 0.33 5.12 -0.65
N GLY A 213 1.24 4.15 -0.56
CA GLY A 213 1.41 3.11 -1.59
C GLY A 213 1.88 3.67 -2.95
N LEU A 214 2.59 4.79 -2.93
CA LEU A 214 3.16 5.43 -4.14
C LEU A 214 4.42 4.74 -4.66
N VAL A 215 5.12 4.03 -3.79
CA VAL A 215 6.31 3.27 -4.17
C VAL A 215 5.82 2.05 -4.96
N ASP A 216 6.34 1.90 -6.17
CA ASP A 216 5.95 0.81 -7.06
C ASP A 216 6.16 -0.54 -6.35
N PRO A 217 5.08 -1.28 -6.07
CA PRO A 217 5.18 -2.55 -5.36
C PRO A 217 6.08 -3.55 -6.11
N SER A 218 6.25 -3.38 -7.42
CA SER A 218 7.06 -4.26 -8.25
C SER A 218 8.58 -4.04 -8.08
N SER A 219 9.08 -2.94 -7.52
CA SER A 219 10.54 -2.68 -7.40
C SER A 219 11.26 -3.70 -6.51
N ASN A 220 12.45 -4.16 -6.92
CA ASN A 220 13.18 -5.22 -6.21
C ASN A 220 14.18 -4.69 -5.17
N VAL A 221 14.74 -3.51 -5.43
CA VAL A 221 15.86 -2.94 -4.68
C VAL A 221 15.59 -1.47 -4.31
N GLY A 222 14.68 -0.84 -5.06
CA GLY A 222 14.55 0.60 -5.22
C GLY A 222 14.34 1.44 -3.96
N PRO A 223 13.48 1.10 -2.99
CA PRO A 223 13.09 2.08 -1.97
C PRO A 223 14.23 2.38 -0.99
N CYS A 224 14.85 1.35 -0.42
CA CYS A 224 15.94 1.51 0.54
C CYS A 224 17.22 2.04 -0.11
N TRP A 225 17.60 1.54 -1.29
CA TRP A 225 18.79 2.02 -2.00
C TRP A 225 18.61 3.44 -2.53
N SER A 226 17.43 3.78 -3.05
CA SER A 226 17.15 5.17 -3.45
C SER A 226 17.14 6.11 -2.25
N ALA A 227 16.56 5.67 -1.12
CA ALA A 227 16.62 6.44 0.12
C ALA A 227 18.06 6.63 0.61
N GLY A 228 18.90 5.59 0.57
CA GLY A 228 20.31 5.65 0.95
C GLY A 228 21.13 6.54 0.04
N LEU A 229 20.95 6.43 -1.29
CA LEU A 229 21.60 7.29 -2.27
C LEU A 229 21.18 8.76 -2.08
N MET A 230 19.91 9.02 -1.82
CA MET A 230 19.44 10.38 -1.59
C MET A 230 19.96 10.95 -0.27
N LEU A 231 20.04 10.15 0.79
CA LEU A 231 20.68 10.53 2.05
C LEU A 231 22.16 10.89 1.84
N ALA A 232 22.90 10.09 1.06
CA ALA A 232 24.29 10.38 0.71
C ALA A 232 24.41 11.70 -0.07
N ALA A 233 23.52 11.97 -1.02
CA ALA A 233 23.48 13.21 -1.78
C ALA A 233 23.16 14.44 -0.92
N ILE A 234 22.18 14.32 -0.01
CA ILE A 234 21.83 15.35 0.96
C ILE A 234 23.05 15.66 1.83
N THR A 235 23.74 14.61 2.31
CA THR A 235 24.94 14.74 3.14
C THR A 235 26.05 15.47 2.38
N LEU A 236 26.32 15.10 1.12
CA LEU A 236 27.30 15.79 0.27
C LEU A 236 26.96 17.27 0.07
N CYS A 237 25.69 17.59 -0.21
CA CYS A 237 25.25 18.98 -0.35
C CYS A 237 25.41 19.75 0.97
N ALA A 238 25.08 19.13 2.09
CA ALA A 238 25.18 19.73 3.42
C ALA A 238 26.63 19.98 3.86
N LEU A 239 27.54 19.07 3.52
CA LEU A 239 28.99 19.25 3.70
C LEU A 239 29.53 20.37 2.81
N ALA A 240 29.07 20.47 1.55
CA ALA A 240 29.43 21.57 0.66
C ALA A 240 28.94 22.94 1.19
N MET A 241 27.73 23.00 1.76
CA MET A 241 27.22 24.20 2.45
C MET A 241 28.12 24.59 3.64
N TRP A 242 28.54 23.61 4.43
CA TRP A 242 29.41 23.85 5.57
C TRP A 242 30.78 24.37 5.12
N HIS A 243 31.40 23.74 4.11
CA HIS A 243 32.69 24.17 3.57
C HIS A 243 32.66 25.61 3.05
N GLU A 244 31.58 26.00 2.36
CA GLU A 244 31.40 27.37 1.84
C GLU A 244 30.94 28.38 2.92
N ARG A 245 30.79 27.95 4.19
CA ARG A 245 30.23 28.73 5.32
C ARG A 245 28.84 29.29 5.04
N ALA A 246 28.05 28.59 4.23
CA ALA A 246 26.69 28.95 3.87
C ALA A 246 25.65 28.44 4.90
N ALA A 247 26.04 27.59 5.84
CA ALA A 247 25.20 27.09 6.92
C ALA A 247 26.01 26.95 8.22
N SER A 248 25.33 27.02 9.37
CA SER A 248 25.94 26.72 10.66
C SER A 248 26.19 25.21 10.81
N ARG A 249 27.23 24.83 11.56
CA ARG A 249 27.53 23.42 11.88
C ARG A 249 26.31 22.71 12.48
N TRP A 250 25.57 23.41 13.34
CA TRP A 250 24.36 22.92 13.98
C TRP A 250 23.26 22.58 12.96
N ASN A 251 22.96 23.48 12.01
CA ASN A 251 21.91 23.23 11.00
C ASN A 251 22.28 22.09 10.05
N THR A 252 23.55 21.99 9.65
CA THR A 252 24.06 20.86 8.86
C THR A 252 23.91 19.54 9.63
N GLY A 253 24.30 19.53 10.91
CA GLY A 253 24.15 18.37 11.79
C GLY A 253 22.69 17.95 11.97
N LEU A 254 21.78 18.91 12.21
CA LEU A 254 20.35 18.63 12.34
C LEU A 254 19.74 18.06 11.05
N THR A 255 20.13 18.57 9.89
CA THR A 255 19.58 18.10 8.60
C THR A 255 20.04 16.67 8.32
N ILE A 256 21.33 16.38 8.50
CA ILE A 256 21.88 15.03 8.34
C ILE A 256 21.26 14.09 9.37
N GLY A 257 21.19 14.51 10.64
CA GLY A 257 20.60 13.74 11.72
C GLY A 257 19.12 13.42 11.46
N TRP A 258 18.31 14.39 11.02
CA TRP A 258 16.91 14.18 10.66
C TRP A 258 16.76 13.17 9.52
N CYS A 259 17.49 13.36 8.42
CA CYS A 259 17.43 12.45 7.28
C CYS A 259 17.93 11.05 7.65
N LEU A 260 18.94 10.94 8.52
CA LEU A 260 19.40 9.67 9.07
C LEU A 260 18.33 9.02 9.96
N CYS A 261 17.64 9.78 10.82
CA CYS A 261 16.53 9.26 11.61
C CYS A 261 15.40 8.72 10.72
N VAL A 262 15.03 9.44 9.66
CA VAL A 262 14.05 8.97 8.67
C VAL A 262 14.55 7.73 7.94
N PHE A 263 15.82 7.67 7.57
CA PHE A 263 16.43 6.48 6.96
C PHE A 263 16.42 5.27 7.91
N LEU A 264 16.78 5.49 9.17
CA LEU A 264 16.75 4.47 10.22
C LEU A 264 15.33 3.99 10.50
N ALA A 265 14.36 4.91 10.49
CA ALA A 265 12.94 4.58 10.54
C ALA A 265 12.45 3.81 9.30
N LEU A 266 13.12 3.98 8.14
CA LEU A 266 12.91 3.18 6.92
C LEU A 266 13.62 1.83 6.95
N THR A 267 14.58 1.62 7.85
CA THR A 267 15.42 0.42 7.90
C THR A 267 14.71 -0.86 8.35
N PRO A 268 13.55 -0.86 9.05
CA PRO A 268 12.69 -2.04 9.19
C PRO A 268 12.17 -2.58 7.86
N ALA A 269 12.21 -1.81 6.77
CA ALA A 269 11.99 -2.31 5.40
C ALA A 269 13.18 -3.15 4.87
N LEU A 270 14.30 -3.23 5.60
CA LEU A 270 15.28 -4.33 5.53
C LEU A 270 14.77 -5.55 6.32
N SER A 271 13.44 -5.78 6.31
CA SER A 271 12.82 -6.94 6.94
C SER A 271 13.62 -8.17 6.52
N PRO A 272 13.95 -9.09 7.44
CA PRO A 272 14.61 -10.32 7.07
C PRO A 272 13.87 -10.94 5.88
N SER A 273 14.63 -11.57 4.97
CA SER A 273 14.04 -12.31 3.84
C SER A 273 12.85 -13.11 4.33
N SER A 274 11.79 -13.25 3.52
CA SER A 274 10.55 -13.94 3.96
C SER A 274 10.79 -15.23 4.76
N PRO A 275 11.76 -16.10 4.42
CA PRO A 275 12.09 -17.25 5.25
C PRO A 275 12.63 -16.90 6.65
N GLY A 276 13.51 -15.92 6.76
CA GLY A 276 14.07 -15.47 8.05
C GLY A 276 13.04 -14.81 8.96
N TYR A 277 12.13 -14.02 8.37
CA TYR A 277 11.00 -13.44 9.10
C TYR A 277 10.07 -14.51 9.65
N LEU A 278 9.60 -15.41 8.79
CA LEU A 278 8.65 -16.47 9.17
C LEU A 278 9.26 -17.42 10.21
N ARG A 279 10.54 -17.79 10.07
CA ARG A 279 11.25 -18.58 11.08
C ARG A 279 11.33 -17.89 12.43
N ARG A 280 11.61 -16.57 12.45
CA ARG A 280 11.61 -15.78 13.68
C ARG A 280 10.22 -15.73 14.30
N TYR A 281 9.19 -15.47 13.49
CA TYR A 281 7.80 -15.45 13.95
C TYR A 281 7.40 -16.77 14.60
N ILE A 282 7.66 -17.90 13.93
CA ILE A 282 7.36 -19.24 14.45
C ILE A 282 8.12 -19.52 15.76
N ARG A 283 9.41 -19.17 15.81
CA ARG A 283 10.24 -19.39 17.01
C ARG A 283 9.76 -18.57 18.20
N ASP A 284 9.40 -17.31 17.96
CA ASP A 284 9.01 -16.36 19.00
C ASP A 284 7.50 -16.42 19.31
N PHE A 285 6.75 -17.32 18.65
CA PHE A 285 5.32 -17.48 18.83
C PHE A 285 4.96 -17.92 20.27
N ALA A 286 4.14 -17.11 20.92
CA ALA A 286 3.52 -17.46 22.19
C ALA A 286 2.32 -18.38 21.93
N ALA A 287 2.46 -19.66 22.27
CA ALA A 287 1.45 -20.69 22.02
C ALA A 287 0.23 -20.58 22.96
N ASP A 288 -0.53 -19.49 22.84
CA ASP A 288 -1.83 -19.30 23.50
C ASP A 288 -2.94 -19.92 22.65
N THR A 289 -3.54 -21.01 23.14
CA THR A 289 -4.64 -21.73 22.47
C THR A 289 -5.98 -20.98 22.50
N ARG A 290 -6.01 -19.74 22.98
CA ARG A 290 -7.20 -18.87 22.95
C ARG A 290 -7.20 -17.90 21.77
N THR A 291 -6.05 -17.69 21.11
CA THR A 291 -5.90 -16.69 20.04
C THR A 291 -5.91 -17.32 18.65
N LEU A 292 -7.10 -17.51 18.06
CA LEU A 292 -7.25 -18.14 16.73
C LEU A 292 -6.40 -17.48 15.64
N GLN A 293 -6.36 -16.14 15.58
CA GLN A 293 -5.64 -15.42 14.54
C GLN A 293 -4.14 -15.76 14.51
N GLY A 294 -3.48 -15.77 15.69
CA GLY A 294 -2.07 -16.10 15.80
C GLY A 294 -1.77 -17.54 15.34
N TRP A 295 -2.66 -18.49 15.65
CA TRP A 295 -2.51 -19.87 15.16
C TRP A 295 -2.70 -19.98 13.64
N ARG A 296 -3.67 -19.27 13.06
CA ARG A 296 -3.86 -19.24 11.60
C ARG A 296 -2.61 -18.73 10.90
N GLU A 297 -2.06 -17.62 11.38
CA GLU A 297 -0.81 -17.05 10.86
C GLU A 297 0.39 -17.98 11.04
N LEU A 298 0.49 -18.67 12.18
CA LEU A 298 1.50 -19.70 12.41
C LEU A 298 1.39 -20.84 11.39
N GLY A 299 0.16 -21.28 11.09
CA GLY A 299 -0.12 -22.25 10.04
C GLY A 299 0.37 -21.78 8.67
N PHE A 300 0.01 -20.55 8.27
CA PHE A 300 0.46 -19.94 7.01
C PHE A 300 1.99 -19.86 6.91
N ALA A 301 2.65 -19.46 8.00
CA ALA A 301 4.10 -19.37 8.06
C ALA A 301 4.76 -20.73 7.87
N GLY A 302 4.24 -21.77 8.53
CA GLY A 302 4.77 -23.13 8.44
C GLY A 302 4.56 -23.77 7.08
N GLU A 303 3.36 -23.63 6.51
CA GLU A 303 3.04 -24.10 5.16
C GLU A 303 3.96 -23.46 4.13
N ALA A 304 4.11 -22.14 4.17
CA ALA A 304 4.95 -21.42 3.22
C ALA A 304 6.43 -21.83 3.30
N LEU A 305 6.97 -22.05 4.51
CA LEU A 305 8.34 -22.54 4.68
C LEU A 305 8.51 -23.96 4.12
N ARG A 306 7.57 -24.87 4.41
CA ARG A 306 7.61 -26.25 3.87
C ARG A 306 7.49 -26.30 2.37
N ALA A 307 6.53 -25.58 1.80
CA ALA A 307 6.33 -25.51 0.36
C ALA A 307 7.56 -24.94 -0.35
N ALA A 308 8.30 -24.04 0.31
CA ALA A 308 9.57 -23.51 -0.18
C ALA A 308 10.78 -24.43 0.05
N GLY A 309 10.63 -25.58 0.73
CA GLY A 309 11.73 -26.48 1.09
C GLY A 309 12.67 -25.91 2.15
N GLU A 310 12.21 -24.95 2.97
CA GLU A 310 12.98 -24.33 4.04
C GLU A 310 12.77 -25.07 5.37
N ASP A 311 13.81 -25.17 6.18
CA ASP A 311 13.73 -25.81 7.50
C ASP A 311 12.81 -25.04 8.44
N LEU A 312 11.92 -25.78 9.12
CA LEU A 312 11.12 -25.23 10.20
C LEU A 312 11.95 -25.07 11.49
N PRO A 313 11.73 -24.00 12.27
CA PRO A 313 12.31 -23.88 13.60
C PRO A 313 11.88 -25.04 14.50
N HIS A 314 12.65 -25.31 15.55
CA HIS A 314 12.28 -26.30 16.55
C HIS A 314 10.99 -25.88 17.29
N LEU A 315 9.95 -26.69 17.19
CA LEU A 315 8.59 -26.38 17.70
C LEU A 315 8.27 -27.01 19.07
N ALA A 316 9.25 -27.48 19.85
CA ALA A 316 8.93 -28.22 21.08
C ALA A 316 8.10 -27.43 22.11
N HIS A 317 8.28 -26.11 22.21
CA HIS A 317 7.46 -25.30 23.10
C HIS A 317 6.00 -25.23 22.64
N VAL A 318 5.78 -25.10 21.33
CA VAL A 318 4.44 -25.12 20.72
C VAL A 318 3.82 -26.50 20.86
N ARG A 319 4.59 -27.56 20.59
CA ARG A 319 4.16 -28.96 20.78
C ARG A 319 3.70 -29.21 22.21
N THR A 320 4.52 -28.85 23.20
CA THR A 320 4.17 -29.00 24.62
C THR A 320 2.87 -28.28 24.98
N ALA A 321 2.61 -27.11 24.39
CA ALA A 321 1.37 -26.37 24.60
C ALA A 321 0.16 -27.06 23.95
N VAL A 322 0.32 -27.59 22.73
CA VAL A 322 -0.70 -28.38 22.03
C VAL A 322 -1.02 -29.65 22.82
N ASP A 323 -0.02 -30.44 23.18
CA ASP A 323 -0.17 -31.69 23.92
C ASP A 323 -0.92 -31.44 25.24
N ARG A 324 -0.49 -30.43 26.01
CA ARG A 324 -1.16 -30.03 27.25
C ARG A 324 -2.62 -29.62 27.02
N ALA A 325 -2.91 -28.85 25.98
CA ALA A 325 -4.26 -28.40 25.68
C ALA A 325 -5.16 -29.57 25.21
N ILE A 326 -4.58 -30.57 24.55
CA ILE A 326 -5.30 -31.80 24.17
C ILE A 326 -5.61 -32.64 25.42
N GLU A 327 -4.60 -32.90 26.25
CA GLU A 327 -4.67 -33.70 27.48
C GLU A 327 -5.62 -33.10 28.53
N SER A 328 -5.55 -31.79 28.76
CA SER A 328 -6.41 -31.08 29.72
C SER A 328 -7.86 -30.97 29.28
N GLY A 329 -8.17 -31.28 28.01
CA GLY A 329 -9.51 -31.12 27.46
C GLY A 329 -9.89 -29.66 27.19
N ASP A 330 -8.92 -28.75 27.09
CA ASP A 330 -9.17 -27.33 26.83
C ASP A 330 -10.03 -27.13 25.57
N ALA A 331 -11.04 -26.27 25.69
CA ALA A 331 -11.94 -25.90 24.59
C ALA A 331 -11.27 -24.88 23.67
N ALA A 332 -10.32 -25.34 22.85
CA ALA A 332 -9.73 -24.51 21.80
C ALA A 332 -10.60 -24.52 20.53
N HIS A 333 -10.53 -23.44 19.75
CA HIS A 333 -11.23 -23.33 18.47
C HIS A 333 -10.68 -24.37 17.46
N PRO A 334 -11.51 -25.04 16.63
CA PRO A 334 -11.05 -26.07 15.68
C PRO A 334 -9.93 -25.63 14.75
N GLY A 335 -9.98 -24.38 14.26
CA GLY A 335 -8.92 -23.82 13.41
C GLY A 335 -7.52 -23.80 14.06
N ILE A 336 -7.43 -23.85 15.39
CA ILE A 336 -6.16 -23.98 16.11
C ILE A 336 -5.57 -25.38 15.91
N TRP A 337 -6.40 -26.42 16.02
CA TRP A 337 -5.99 -27.79 15.78
C TRP A 337 -5.60 -28.01 14.32
N THR A 338 -6.39 -27.48 13.39
CA THR A 338 -6.07 -27.51 11.96
C THR A 338 -4.73 -26.83 11.67
N ALA A 339 -4.47 -25.66 12.23
CA ALA A 339 -3.17 -24.97 12.09
C ALA A 339 -2.00 -25.77 12.70
N ALA A 340 -2.21 -26.37 13.88
CA ALA A 340 -1.20 -27.22 14.52
C ALA A 340 -0.91 -28.50 13.70
N ALA A 341 -1.92 -29.10 13.08
CA ALA A 341 -1.77 -30.24 12.19
C ALA A 341 -1.03 -29.89 10.90
N ARG A 342 -1.31 -28.71 10.32
CA ARG A 342 -0.52 -28.15 9.20
C ARG A 342 0.93 -27.91 9.59
N LEU A 343 1.25 -27.79 10.88
CA LEU A 343 2.61 -27.75 11.42
C LEU A 343 3.16 -29.11 11.86
N GLY A 344 2.47 -30.22 11.59
CA GLY A 344 2.90 -31.57 11.98
C GLY A 344 3.00 -31.74 13.50
N LEU A 345 2.29 -30.90 14.26
CA LEU A 345 2.23 -30.98 15.71
C LEU A 345 1.19 -31.97 16.20
N ILE A 346 0.17 -32.23 15.37
CA ILE A 346 -0.88 -33.20 15.63
C ILE A 346 -0.65 -34.41 14.72
N ASP A 347 -0.60 -35.59 15.31
CA ASP A 347 -0.57 -36.88 14.63
C ASP A 347 -1.92 -37.61 14.77
N ASP A 348 -2.01 -38.83 14.22
CA ASP A 348 -3.24 -39.62 14.24
C ASP A 348 -3.69 -39.97 15.67
N ALA A 349 -2.76 -40.13 16.62
CA ALA A 349 -3.09 -40.41 18.02
C ALA A 349 -3.76 -39.20 18.69
N HIS A 350 -3.22 -38.00 18.47
CA HIS A 350 -3.83 -36.76 18.95
C HIS A 350 -5.21 -36.55 18.33
N TRP A 351 -5.38 -36.80 17.03
CA TRP A 351 -6.67 -36.72 16.36
C TRP A 351 -7.68 -37.73 16.92
N ALA A 352 -7.24 -38.96 17.18
CA ALA A 352 -8.07 -39.98 17.80
C ALA A 352 -8.50 -39.59 19.23
N GLN A 353 -7.64 -38.93 20.00
CA GLN A 353 -7.97 -38.41 21.32
C GLN A 353 -9.00 -37.27 21.24
N LEU A 354 -8.82 -36.33 20.29
CA LEU A 354 -9.78 -35.26 20.04
C LEU A 354 -11.16 -35.80 19.63
N ALA A 355 -11.21 -36.85 18.82
CA ALA A 355 -12.45 -37.51 18.40
C ALA A 355 -13.20 -38.21 19.55
N GLN A 356 -12.54 -38.51 20.67
CA GLN A 356 -13.18 -39.07 21.86
C GLN A 356 -13.89 -38.02 22.72
N ARG A 357 -13.70 -36.72 22.44
CA ARG A 357 -14.37 -35.64 23.18
C ARG A 357 -15.89 -35.71 23.01
N LYS A 358 -16.61 -35.27 24.05
CA LYS A 358 -18.07 -35.36 24.12
C LYS A 358 -18.71 -34.67 22.91
N GLY A 359 -19.51 -35.43 22.16
CA GLY A 359 -20.25 -34.94 20.99
C GLY A 359 -19.48 -35.02 19.66
N GLU A 360 -18.17 -35.26 19.65
CA GLU A 360 -17.40 -35.35 18.40
C GLU A 360 -17.74 -36.61 17.60
N ARG A 361 -17.90 -37.77 18.26
CA ARG A 361 -18.37 -39.00 17.60
C ARG A 361 -19.66 -38.79 16.81
N TYR A 362 -20.64 -38.11 17.42
CA TYR A 362 -21.90 -37.79 16.77
C TYR A 362 -21.71 -36.88 15.55
N LYS A 363 -20.82 -35.89 15.62
CA LYS A 363 -20.49 -35.02 14.47
C LYS A 363 -19.79 -35.79 13.34
N LEU A 364 -18.89 -36.71 13.68
CA LEU A 364 -18.22 -37.60 12.72
C LEU A 364 -19.19 -38.59 12.06
N ASP A 365 -20.23 -39.02 12.77
CA ASP A 365 -21.29 -39.82 12.15
C ASP A 365 -22.18 -38.96 11.24
N GLN A 366 -22.49 -37.73 11.67
CA GLN A 366 -23.25 -36.79 10.85
C GLN A 366 -22.55 -36.40 9.54
N ILE A 367 -21.23 -36.20 9.54
CA ILE A 367 -20.52 -35.83 8.31
C ILE A 367 -20.58 -36.95 7.25
N LEU A 368 -20.68 -38.22 7.67
CA LEU A 368 -20.90 -39.34 6.76
C LEU A 368 -22.37 -39.55 6.39
N ALA A 369 -23.29 -39.36 7.35
CA ALA A 369 -24.70 -39.70 7.18
C ALA A 369 -25.52 -38.63 6.45
N LEU A 370 -25.13 -37.36 6.55
CA LEU A 370 -25.90 -36.26 5.94
C LEU A 370 -25.60 -36.15 4.45
N ASP A 371 -26.68 -35.98 3.67
CA ASP A 371 -26.63 -35.54 2.29
C ASP A 371 -26.57 -34.00 2.20
N GLY A 372 -26.02 -33.49 1.09
CA GLY A 372 -25.96 -32.05 0.79
C GLY A 372 -24.57 -31.43 1.00
N PRO A 373 -24.43 -30.11 0.74
CA PRO A 373 -23.13 -29.45 0.78
C PRO A 373 -22.52 -29.45 2.20
N LEU A 374 -21.19 -29.51 2.29
CA LEU A 374 -20.48 -29.15 3.52
C LEU A 374 -20.63 -27.66 3.81
N ARG A 375 -20.50 -27.26 5.07
CA ARG A 375 -20.62 -25.85 5.47
C ARG A 375 -19.36 -25.03 5.15
N LEU A 376 -18.24 -25.71 4.94
CA LEU A 376 -16.92 -25.17 4.61
C LEU A 376 -16.42 -24.14 5.64
N LEU A 377 -16.63 -24.45 6.92
CA LEU A 377 -16.05 -23.71 8.04
C LEU A 377 -14.76 -24.40 8.49
N ASP A 378 -13.93 -23.73 9.30
CA ASP A 378 -12.74 -24.35 9.95
C ASP A 378 -13.07 -25.68 10.68
N TYR A 379 -14.34 -25.86 11.08
CA TYR A 379 -14.87 -27.08 11.69
C TYR A 379 -14.87 -28.29 10.74
N ASP A 380 -15.08 -28.11 9.44
CA ASP A 380 -15.20 -29.22 8.49
C ASP A 380 -13.81 -29.83 8.19
N GLU A 381 -12.77 -29.02 8.02
CA GLU A 381 -11.38 -29.51 7.87
C GLU A 381 -10.92 -30.24 9.13
N TYR A 382 -11.20 -29.66 10.31
CA TYR A 382 -10.96 -30.29 11.61
C TYR A 382 -11.64 -31.66 11.74
N GLN A 383 -12.93 -31.75 11.38
CA GLN A 383 -13.69 -33.01 11.42
C GLN A 383 -13.15 -34.03 10.44
N LEU A 384 -12.74 -33.61 9.24
CA LEU A 384 -12.20 -34.51 8.25
C LEU A 384 -10.85 -35.11 8.70
N HIS A 385 -9.98 -34.32 9.32
CA HIS A 385 -8.74 -34.84 9.91
C HIS A 385 -9.01 -35.88 11.00
N MET A 386 -9.93 -35.60 11.94
CA MET A 386 -10.33 -36.58 12.96
C MET A 386 -10.93 -37.84 12.33
N LEU A 387 -11.74 -37.69 11.29
CA LEU A 387 -12.36 -38.80 10.60
C LEU A 387 -11.31 -39.72 9.95
N LEU A 388 -10.35 -39.14 9.23
CA LEU A 388 -9.27 -39.88 8.56
C LEU A 388 -8.33 -40.56 9.56
N ALA A 389 -8.11 -39.97 10.73
CA ALA A 389 -7.27 -40.57 11.77
C ALA A 389 -7.98 -41.69 12.57
N THR A 390 -9.32 -41.68 12.63
CA THR A 390 -10.09 -42.65 13.43
C THR A 390 -10.79 -43.73 12.62
N ARG A 391 -10.94 -43.54 11.31
CA ARG A 391 -11.64 -44.46 10.42
C ARG A 391 -10.89 -44.64 9.12
N GLU A 392 -10.78 -45.89 8.70
CA GLU A 392 -10.42 -46.20 7.32
C GLU A 392 -11.62 -45.93 6.42
N LEU A 393 -11.60 -44.79 5.72
CA LEU A 393 -12.65 -44.44 4.77
C LEU A 393 -12.53 -45.26 3.50
N ASP A 394 -13.59 -46.01 3.18
CA ASP A 394 -13.69 -46.73 1.92
C ASP A 394 -13.86 -45.78 0.72
N ALA A 395 -13.78 -46.33 -0.49
CA ALA A 395 -13.89 -45.55 -1.71
C ALA A 395 -15.25 -44.85 -1.86
N ALA A 396 -16.34 -45.47 -1.38
CA ALA A 396 -17.69 -44.91 -1.49
C ALA A 396 -17.90 -43.74 -0.53
N GLN A 397 -17.36 -43.83 0.69
CA GLN A 397 -17.37 -42.76 1.68
C GLN A 397 -16.50 -41.58 1.23
N ARG A 398 -15.31 -41.84 0.68
CA ARG A 398 -14.45 -40.79 0.09
C ARG A 398 -15.14 -40.10 -1.08
N GLU A 399 -15.80 -40.85 -1.96
CA GLU A 399 -16.61 -40.29 -3.06
C GLU A 399 -17.80 -39.48 -2.55
N HIS A 400 -18.50 -39.98 -1.52
CA HIS A 400 -19.60 -39.25 -0.89
C HIS A 400 -19.15 -37.90 -0.36
N LEU A 401 -18.09 -37.87 0.46
CA LEU A 401 -17.53 -36.63 0.99
C LEU A 401 -17.04 -35.70 -0.13
N ALA A 402 -16.39 -36.22 -1.16
CA ALA A 402 -15.93 -35.44 -2.30
C ALA A 402 -17.08 -34.76 -3.05
N ARG A 403 -18.21 -35.47 -3.25
CA ARG A 403 -19.44 -34.90 -3.84
C ARG A 403 -20.05 -33.83 -2.96
N ARG A 404 -20.01 -33.99 -1.63
CA ARG A 404 -20.48 -32.96 -0.68
C ARG A 404 -19.60 -31.70 -0.70
N VAL A 405 -18.29 -31.85 -0.82
CA VAL A 405 -17.36 -30.72 -1.03
C VAL A 405 -17.67 -30.03 -2.37
N ALA A 406 -17.87 -30.79 -3.45
CA ALA A 406 -18.23 -30.24 -4.77
C ALA A 406 -19.58 -29.50 -4.77
N ALA A 407 -20.57 -30.02 -4.03
CA ALA A 407 -21.85 -29.36 -3.86
C ALA A 407 -21.74 -28.02 -3.11
N ALA A 408 -20.71 -27.84 -2.28
CA ALA A 408 -20.45 -26.63 -1.52
C ALA A 408 -19.60 -25.60 -2.29
N TRP A 409 -19.19 -25.90 -3.53
CA TRP A 409 -18.42 -24.99 -4.37
C TRP A 409 -19.11 -23.62 -4.54
N PRO A 410 -18.38 -22.50 -4.47
CA PRO A 410 -18.95 -21.16 -4.39
C PRO A 410 -19.48 -20.64 -5.75
N ARG A 411 -20.68 -21.09 -6.13
CA ARG A 411 -21.35 -20.72 -7.40
C ARG A 411 -22.06 -19.37 -7.36
N THR A 412 -22.56 -18.96 -6.20
CA THR A 412 -23.32 -17.71 -6.06
C THR A 412 -22.44 -16.55 -5.61
N PRO A 413 -22.72 -15.30 -6.03
CA PRO A 413 -22.02 -14.12 -5.54
C PRO A 413 -22.21 -14.00 -4.01
N ALA A 414 -21.12 -14.19 -3.27
CA ALA A 414 -21.08 -14.15 -1.81
C ALA A 414 -19.73 -13.58 -1.38
N HIS A 415 -19.65 -13.12 -0.13
CA HIS A 415 -18.38 -12.74 0.47
C HIS A 415 -17.56 -14.00 0.79
N GLY A 416 -16.27 -13.99 0.50
CA GLY A 416 -15.36 -15.08 0.87
C GLY A 416 -15.31 -16.25 -0.11
N ARG A 417 -15.72 -16.06 -1.38
CA ARG A 417 -15.76 -17.15 -2.39
C ARG A 417 -14.38 -17.73 -2.68
N LEU A 418 -13.34 -16.90 -2.72
CA LEU A 418 -11.98 -17.38 -2.95
C LEU A 418 -11.52 -18.29 -1.81
N GLU A 419 -11.73 -17.87 -0.57
CA GLU A 419 -11.41 -18.62 0.64
C GLU A 419 -12.21 -19.94 0.72
N THR A 420 -13.45 -19.91 0.26
CA THR A 420 -14.32 -21.10 0.17
C THR A 420 -13.80 -22.08 -0.88
N ALA A 421 -13.42 -21.60 -2.06
CA ALA A 421 -12.86 -22.42 -3.14
C ALA A 421 -11.52 -23.06 -2.73
N ASP A 422 -10.67 -22.27 -2.09
CA ASP A 422 -9.41 -22.69 -1.49
C ASP A 422 -9.62 -23.79 -0.42
N MET A 423 -10.62 -23.63 0.45
CA MET A 423 -11.02 -24.67 1.40
C MET A 423 -11.47 -25.96 0.71
N CYS A 424 -12.31 -25.89 -0.34
CA CYS A 424 -12.72 -27.07 -1.11
C CYS A 424 -11.51 -27.82 -1.69
N VAL A 425 -10.56 -27.09 -2.27
CA VAL A 425 -9.35 -27.68 -2.86
C VAL A 425 -8.50 -28.39 -1.81
N ARG A 426 -8.31 -27.79 -0.63
CA ARG A 426 -7.62 -28.45 0.49
C ARG A 426 -8.35 -29.71 0.96
N LEU A 427 -9.67 -29.66 1.11
CA LEU A 427 -10.46 -30.84 1.51
C LEU A 427 -10.37 -31.97 0.47
N TRP A 428 -10.40 -31.66 -0.83
CA TRP A 428 -10.17 -32.66 -1.87
C TRP A 428 -8.75 -33.23 -1.84
N SER A 429 -7.75 -32.41 -1.53
CA SER A 429 -6.37 -32.87 -1.34
C SER A 429 -6.29 -33.88 -0.17
N LEU A 430 -6.91 -33.58 0.97
CA LEU A 430 -7.02 -34.50 2.12
C LEU A 430 -7.75 -35.80 1.79
N LEU A 431 -8.77 -35.74 0.92
CA LEU A 431 -9.50 -36.91 0.44
C LEU A 431 -8.78 -37.69 -0.67
N CYS A 432 -7.62 -37.20 -1.14
CA CYS A 432 -6.86 -37.72 -2.27
C CYS A 432 -7.65 -37.67 -3.60
N ARG A 433 -8.33 -36.55 -3.88
CA ARG A 433 -9.20 -36.34 -5.05
C ARG A 433 -8.65 -35.30 -6.02
N SER A 434 -7.50 -35.62 -6.62
CA SER A 434 -6.87 -34.78 -7.65
C SER A 434 -7.75 -34.58 -8.88
N ASP A 435 -8.59 -35.56 -9.20
CA ASP A 435 -9.60 -35.49 -10.28
C ASP A 435 -10.59 -34.34 -10.08
N GLN A 436 -11.02 -34.10 -8.83
CA GLN A 436 -11.94 -33.01 -8.51
C GLN A 436 -11.26 -31.64 -8.60
N ILE A 437 -9.99 -31.55 -8.19
CA ILE A 437 -9.18 -30.34 -8.31
C ILE A 437 -8.99 -29.98 -9.79
N GLU A 438 -8.68 -30.97 -10.63
CA GLU A 438 -8.54 -30.77 -12.08
C GLU A 438 -9.86 -30.33 -12.73
N ALA A 439 -10.97 -31.00 -12.39
CA ALA A 439 -12.30 -30.71 -12.92
C ALA A 439 -12.77 -29.28 -12.61
N HIS A 440 -12.50 -28.78 -11.39
CA HIS A 440 -12.89 -27.43 -10.97
C HIS A 440 -11.79 -26.38 -11.24
N GLY A 441 -10.63 -26.77 -11.77
CA GLY A 441 -9.52 -25.87 -12.08
C GLY A 441 -9.91 -24.67 -12.97
N PRO A 442 -10.71 -24.84 -14.05
CA PRO A 442 -11.18 -23.71 -14.85
C PRO A 442 -12.05 -22.72 -14.06
N GLU A 443 -12.95 -23.21 -13.20
CA GLU A 443 -13.81 -22.36 -12.37
C GLU A 443 -13.01 -21.62 -11.30
N ALA A 444 -12.03 -22.29 -10.68
CA ALA A 444 -11.10 -21.69 -9.73
C ALA A 444 -10.29 -20.55 -10.37
N ARG A 445 -9.79 -20.76 -11.60
CA ARG A 445 -9.08 -19.72 -12.37
C ARG A 445 -9.99 -18.54 -12.73
N ALA A 446 -11.26 -18.81 -13.06
CA ALA A 446 -12.24 -17.74 -13.28
C ALA A 446 -12.52 -16.91 -12.01
N LEU A 447 -12.59 -17.56 -10.84
CA LEU A 447 -12.71 -16.87 -9.54
C LEU A 447 -11.50 -15.98 -9.25
N LEU A 448 -10.29 -16.46 -9.55
CA LEU A 448 -9.06 -15.66 -9.43
C LEU A 448 -9.15 -14.39 -10.27
N ASP A 449 -9.58 -14.48 -11.54
CA ASP A 449 -9.75 -13.30 -12.40
C ASP A 449 -10.85 -12.36 -11.89
N GLU A 450 -11.99 -12.90 -11.41
CA GLU A 450 -13.11 -12.11 -10.88
C GLU A 450 -12.73 -11.29 -9.65
N HIS A 451 -11.94 -11.89 -8.75
CA HIS A 451 -11.54 -11.27 -7.48
C HIS A 451 -10.20 -10.50 -7.55
N TRP A 452 -9.58 -10.45 -8.73
CA TRP A 452 -8.31 -9.76 -8.94
C TRP A 452 -8.50 -8.24 -8.94
N ILE A 453 -7.77 -7.52 -8.08
CA ILE A 453 -7.76 -6.05 -8.12
C ILE A 453 -6.68 -5.58 -9.10
N SER A 454 -7.11 -5.36 -10.33
CA SER A 454 -6.25 -4.89 -11.42
C SER A 454 -5.78 -3.45 -11.21
N GLY A 455 -4.73 -3.07 -11.95
CA GLY A 455 -4.21 -1.70 -11.93
C GLY A 455 -5.10 -0.67 -12.63
N GLU A 456 -6.14 -1.09 -13.36
CA GLU A 456 -7.00 -0.22 -14.17
C GLU A 456 -8.15 0.40 -13.34
N GLU A 457 -8.56 -0.24 -12.24
CA GLU A 457 -9.68 0.21 -11.40
C GLU A 457 -9.27 1.08 -10.20
N ARG A 458 -8.15 1.81 -10.31
CA ARG A 458 -7.57 2.58 -9.20
C ARG A 458 -8.49 3.73 -8.74
N LYS A 459 -9.17 3.53 -7.61
CA LYS A 459 -9.70 4.62 -6.77
C LYS A 459 -8.64 5.05 -5.74
N LEU A 460 -8.73 6.29 -5.24
CA LEU A 460 -7.91 6.75 -4.11
C LEU A 460 -8.04 5.71 -2.96
N PHE A 461 -6.90 5.23 -2.45
CA PHE A 461 -6.75 4.23 -1.37
C PHE A 461 -6.98 2.75 -1.69
N ALA A 462 -7.27 2.36 -2.93
CA ALA A 462 -7.34 0.95 -3.29
C ALA A 462 -5.95 0.30 -3.22
N LYS A 463 -5.79 -0.77 -2.42
CA LYS A 463 -4.63 -1.67 -2.56
C LYS A 463 -4.83 -2.47 -3.84
N ILE A 464 -3.88 -2.39 -4.77
CA ILE A 464 -3.90 -3.09 -6.06
C ILE A 464 -2.96 -4.29 -6.05
N GLY A 465 -3.17 -5.22 -6.96
CA GLY A 465 -2.28 -6.35 -7.17
C GLY A 465 -2.50 -7.50 -6.19
N GLY A 466 -3.44 -7.40 -5.27
CA GLY A 466 -3.91 -8.54 -4.47
C GLY A 466 -5.37 -8.86 -4.81
N PHE A 467 -5.99 -9.67 -3.96
CA PHE A 467 -7.36 -10.15 -4.19
C PHE A 467 -8.33 -9.55 -3.17
N THR A 468 -9.56 -9.32 -3.61
CA THR A 468 -10.67 -8.87 -2.77
C THR A 468 -11.55 -10.06 -2.38
N SER A 469 -12.17 -10.01 -1.20
CA SER A 469 -13.10 -11.04 -0.72
C SER A 469 -14.50 -10.90 -1.31
N ASP A 470 -14.85 -9.72 -1.84
CA ASP A 470 -16.14 -9.44 -2.50
C ASP A 470 -15.92 -8.31 -3.52
N PRO A 471 -15.79 -8.61 -4.82
CA PRO A 471 -15.50 -7.61 -5.85
C PRO A 471 -16.65 -6.61 -6.06
N ALA A 472 -17.88 -6.99 -5.71
CA ALA A 472 -19.02 -6.08 -5.80
C ALA A 472 -19.00 -5.01 -4.71
N LYS A 473 -18.52 -5.35 -3.51
CA LYS A 473 -18.48 -4.43 -2.36
C LYS A 473 -17.15 -3.73 -2.16
N PHE A 474 -16.04 -4.45 -2.31
CA PHE A 474 -14.72 -3.97 -1.97
C PHE A 474 -13.83 -3.87 -3.20
N ARG A 475 -13.39 -2.64 -3.48
CA ARG A 475 -12.45 -2.32 -4.56
C ARG A 475 -11.01 -2.20 -4.07
N THR A 476 -10.62 -3.08 -3.15
CA THR A 476 -9.28 -3.11 -2.54
C THR A 476 -8.92 -4.54 -2.21
N SER A 477 -7.63 -4.84 -2.18
CA SER A 477 -7.11 -6.15 -1.77
C SER A 477 -7.08 -6.31 -0.25
N PHE A 478 -7.22 -7.55 0.22
CA PHE A 478 -7.04 -7.98 1.60
C PHE A 478 -5.96 -9.06 1.68
N ASP A 479 -5.19 -9.05 2.77
CA ASP A 479 -3.96 -9.84 2.87
C ASP A 479 -4.30 -11.35 3.03
N ASP A 480 -5.33 -11.69 3.81
CA ASP A 480 -5.80 -13.07 3.99
C ASP A 480 -6.41 -13.65 2.71
N THR A 481 -7.26 -12.89 2.02
CA THR A 481 -7.83 -13.30 0.72
C THR A 481 -6.73 -13.45 -0.33
N THR A 482 -5.71 -12.60 -0.28
CA THR A 482 -4.54 -12.70 -1.17
C THR A 482 -3.74 -13.97 -0.87
N TYR A 483 -3.57 -14.35 0.40
CA TYR A 483 -2.94 -15.63 0.75
C TYR A 483 -3.75 -16.82 0.24
N ALA A 484 -5.07 -16.84 0.47
CA ALA A 484 -5.95 -17.91 -0.03
C ALA A 484 -5.91 -18.02 -1.56
N ALA A 485 -5.88 -16.90 -2.27
CA ALA A 485 -5.72 -16.89 -3.73
C ALA A 485 -4.35 -17.44 -4.16
N VAL A 486 -3.27 -17.13 -3.45
CA VAL A 486 -1.94 -17.68 -3.72
C VAL A 486 -1.91 -19.19 -3.46
N ASP A 487 -2.54 -19.67 -2.39
CA ASP A 487 -2.69 -21.11 -2.11
C ASP A 487 -3.47 -21.81 -3.23
N LEU A 488 -4.57 -21.20 -3.67
CA LEU A 488 -5.36 -21.70 -4.79
C LEU A 488 -4.55 -21.75 -6.08
N ILE A 489 -3.77 -20.71 -6.40
CA ILE A 489 -2.87 -20.67 -7.57
C ILE A 489 -1.85 -21.81 -7.52
N ALA A 490 -1.32 -22.15 -6.34
CA ALA A 490 -0.36 -23.24 -6.21
C ALA A 490 -0.98 -24.61 -6.58
N HIS A 491 -2.27 -24.80 -6.31
CA HIS A 491 -2.97 -26.05 -6.60
C HIS A 491 -3.55 -26.14 -8.01
N VAL A 492 -4.19 -25.07 -8.50
CA VAL A 492 -4.92 -25.08 -9.79
C VAL A 492 -4.20 -24.34 -10.92
N GLY A 493 -3.05 -23.74 -10.63
CA GLY A 493 -2.31 -22.89 -11.55
C GLY A 493 -2.86 -21.47 -11.65
N ARG A 494 -2.04 -20.57 -12.23
CA ARG A 494 -2.37 -19.14 -12.40
C ARG A 494 -3.35 -18.94 -13.57
N SER A 495 -4.31 -18.02 -13.41
CA SER A 495 -5.10 -17.53 -14.55
C SER A 495 -4.34 -16.50 -15.40
N ASN A 496 -4.71 -16.34 -16.67
CA ASN A 496 -4.06 -15.39 -17.57
C ASN A 496 -4.33 -13.92 -17.20
N GLY A 497 -5.45 -13.62 -16.53
CA GLY A 497 -5.80 -12.25 -16.12
C GLY A 497 -5.03 -11.73 -14.90
N VAL A 498 -4.46 -12.62 -14.09
CA VAL A 498 -3.67 -12.27 -12.91
C VAL A 498 -2.24 -11.92 -13.32
N ASP A 499 -1.83 -10.67 -13.12
CA ASP A 499 -0.45 -10.23 -13.36
C ASP A 499 0.48 -10.75 -12.24
N PRO A 500 1.39 -11.70 -12.53
CA PRO A 500 2.28 -12.28 -11.54
C PRO A 500 3.24 -11.26 -10.92
N PHE A 501 3.63 -10.22 -11.65
CA PHE A 501 4.55 -9.20 -11.16
C PHE A 501 3.87 -8.22 -10.22
N LEU A 502 2.63 -7.85 -10.54
CA LEU A 502 1.83 -7.01 -9.67
C LEU A 502 1.46 -7.75 -8.38
N LEU A 503 1.15 -9.05 -8.47
CA LEU A 503 0.88 -9.91 -7.31
C LEU A 503 2.10 -10.07 -6.40
N ARG A 504 3.26 -10.39 -6.97
CA ARG A 504 4.52 -10.44 -6.22
C ARG A 504 4.82 -9.11 -5.55
N GLY A 505 4.67 -8.02 -6.30
CA GLY A 505 4.92 -6.70 -5.77
C GLY A 505 3.98 -6.34 -4.63
N HIS A 506 2.70 -6.67 -4.77
CA HIS A 506 1.70 -6.44 -3.73
C HIS A 506 2.08 -7.18 -2.44
N ALA A 507 2.29 -8.50 -2.52
CA ALA A 507 2.65 -9.33 -1.37
C ALA A 507 3.93 -8.81 -0.68
N ARG A 508 4.95 -8.48 -1.47
CA ARG A 508 6.18 -7.86 -0.96
C ARG A 508 5.92 -6.52 -0.26
N SER A 509 5.17 -5.62 -0.90
CA SER A 509 4.89 -4.29 -0.33
C SER A 509 4.10 -4.35 0.98
N GLN A 510 3.21 -5.34 1.14
CA GLN A 510 2.49 -5.56 2.39
C GLN A 510 3.38 -6.21 3.46
N ALA A 511 4.27 -7.12 3.05
CA ALA A 511 5.28 -7.71 3.93
C ALA A 511 6.29 -6.66 4.45
N GLU A 512 6.75 -5.75 3.58
CA GLU A 512 7.74 -4.70 3.91
C GLU A 512 7.12 -3.41 4.48
N ARG A 513 5.80 -3.38 4.71
CA ARG A 513 5.08 -2.13 5.04
C ARG A 513 5.58 -1.47 6.31
N PHE A 514 5.64 -0.14 6.26
CA PHE A 514 6.26 0.75 7.26
C PHE A 514 5.74 0.52 8.69
N SER A 515 6.61 0.04 9.57
CA SER A 515 6.26 -0.38 10.93
C SER A 515 6.51 0.69 12.00
N LEU A 516 6.67 1.97 11.64
CA LEU A 516 6.87 3.05 12.63
C LEU A 516 5.79 3.08 13.73
N TRP A 517 4.57 2.63 13.42
CA TRP A 517 3.45 2.52 14.36
C TRP A 517 2.91 1.09 14.55
N ILE A 518 3.23 0.16 13.64
CA ILE A 518 2.63 -1.18 13.56
C ILE A 518 3.64 -2.30 13.89
N ALA A 519 4.92 -2.00 14.18
CA ALA A 519 5.89 -3.00 14.63
C ALA A 519 5.42 -3.78 15.87
N SER A 520 4.49 -3.21 16.65
CA SER A 520 3.83 -3.86 17.78
C SER A 520 2.81 -4.93 17.39
N ILE A 521 2.48 -5.08 16.10
CA ILE A 521 1.54 -6.09 15.59
C ILE A 521 2.19 -6.85 14.43
N SER A 522 3.34 -7.48 14.69
CA SER A 522 4.05 -8.34 13.73
C SER A 522 3.16 -9.41 13.09
N GLN A 523 2.12 -9.85 13.80
CA GLN A 523 1.08 -10.76 13.32
C GLN A 523 0.48 -10.33 11.97
N LEU A 524 0.20 -9.04 11.78
CA LEU A 524 -0.49 -8.52 10.58
C LEU A 524 0.27 -8.68 9.26
N GLN A 525 1.57 -9.05 9.29
CA GLN A 525 2.39 -9.16 8.08
C GLN A 525 2.69 -10.62 7.68
N VAL A 526 2.31 -11.60 8.51
CA VAL A 526 2.69 -13.01 8.32
C VAL A 526 2.10 -13.59 7.05
N SER A 527 0.80 -13.38 6.78
CA SER A 527 0.13 -13.85 5.57
C SER A 527 0.77 -13.28 4.30
N SER A 528 1.22 -12.02 4.35
CA SER A 528 1.91 -11.35 3.24
C SER A 528 3.32 -11.90 3.00
N HIS A 529 4.10 -12.13 4.06
CA HIS A 529 5.40 -12.80 3.97
C HIS A 529 5.28 -14.24 3.47
N ALA A 530 4.25 -14.98 3.93
CA ALA A 530 3.96 -16.34 3.50
C ALA A 530 3.57 -16.40 2.02
N ALA A 531 2.64 -15.54 1.59
CA ALA A 531 2.24 -15.41 0.19
C ALA A 531 3.44 -15.05 -0.71
N TRP A 532 4.26 -14.09 -0.28
CA TRP A 532 5.46 -13.69 -1.02
C TRP A 532 6.45 -14.85 -1.17
N LEU A 533 6.70 -15.63 -0.10
CA LEU A 533 7.61 -16.78 -0.17
C LEU A 533 7.12 -17.85 -1.14
N ARG A 534 5.83 -18.21 -1.08
CA ARG A 534 5.24 -19.22 -1.97
C ARG A 534 5.29 -18.80 -3.44
N LEU A 535 4.99 -17.53 -3.72
CA LEU A 535 5.12 -16.96 -5.07
C LEU A 535 6.55 -17.06 -5.61
N GLU A 536 7.57 -16.86 -4.77
CA GLU A 536 8.97 -16.90 -5.22
C GLU A 536 9.53 -18.31 -5.39
N ARG A 537 9.12 -19.26 -4.53
CA ARG A 537 9.78 -20.57 -4.42
C ARG A 537 8.97 -21.73 -4.98
N GLU A 538 7.65 -21.71 -4.78
CA GLU A 538 6.76 -22.82 -5.15
C GLU A 538 6.14 -22.57 -6.53
N ILE A 539 5.48 -21.43 -6.70
CA ILE A 539 4.72 -21.13 -7.94
C ILE A 539 5.66 -20.81 -9.11
N GLY A 540 6.84 -20.26 -8.84
CA GLY A 540 7.84 -19.96 -9.87
C GLY A 540 7.37 -18.89 -10.85
N LEU A 541 7.40 -17.62 -10.44
CA LEU A 541 6.99 -16.52 -11.32
C LEU A 541 8.01 -16.29 -12.45
N PRO A 542 7.54 -15.87 -13.65
CA PRO A 542 8.42 -15.63 -14.79
C PRO A 542 9.52 -14.63 -14.46
N GLN A 543 10.72 -14.85 -14.97
CA GLN A 543 11.81 -13.89 -14.79
C GLN A 543 11.50 -12.61 -15.56
N ARG A 544 11.66 -11.46 -14.90
CA ARG A 544 11.57 -10.17 -15.59
C ARG A 544 12.70 -10.02 -16.59
N SER A 545 12.36 -9.50 -17.77
CA SER A 545 13.33 -8.98 -18.71
C SER A 545 14.15 -7.84 -18.08
N TRP A 546 15.34 -7.57 -18.60
CA TRP A 546 16.18 -6.48 -18.11
C TRP A 546 15.46 -5.13 -18.19
N LEU A 547 14.68 -4.89 -19.25
CA LEU A 547 13.94 -3.65 -19.45
C LEU A 547 12.85 -3.47 -18.40
N GLU A 548 12.09 -4.53 -18.10
CA GLU A 548 11.08 -4.53 -17.04
C GLU A 548 11.71 -4.32 -15.65
N ARG A 549 12.91 -4.87 -15.41
CA ARG A 549 13.66 -4.58 -14.17
C ARG A 549 14.02 -3.10 -14.10
N VAL A 550 14.53 -2.53 -15.18
CA VAL A 550 14.91 -1.11 -15.24
C VAL A 550 13.68 -0.21 -15.07
N LEU A 551 12.55 -0.53 -15.69
CA LEU A 551 11.28 0.19 -15.55
C LEU A 551 10.69 0.07 -14.15
N ALA A 552 10.79 -1.11 -13.52
CA ALA A 552 10.39 -1.30 -12.12
C ALA A 552 11.28 -0.49 -11.16
N GLU A 553 12.53 -0.24 -11.54
CA GLU A 553 13.48 0.61 -10.78
C GLU A 553 13.43 2.10 -11.20
N ARG A 554 12.34 2.56 -11.84
CA ARG A 554 12.16 3.96 -12.26
C ARG A 554 12.38 5.00 -11.16
N VAL A 555 12.02 4.69 -9.90
CA VAL A 555 12.26 5.57 -8.75
C VAL A 555 13.75 5.74 -8.50
N LEU A 556 14.51 4.65 -8.60
CA LEU A 556 15.97 4.64 -8.47
C LEU A 556 16.61 5.43 -9.61
N LEU A 557 16.15 5.23 -10.85
CA LEU A 557 16.63 5.99 -12.00
C LEU A 557 16.35 7.49 -11.86
N ALA A 558 15.13 7.88 -11.46
CA ALA A 558 14.78 9.28 -11.24
C ALA A 558 15.62 9.90 -10.11
N THR A 559 15.90 9.13 -9.05
CA THR A 559 16.77 9.55 -7.95
C THR A 559 18.20 9.77 -8.43
N LEU A 560 18.75 8.82 -9.20
CA LEU A 560 20.09 8.93 -9.80
C LEU A 560 20.21 10.14 -10.73
N LEU A 561 19.21 10.38 -11.58
CA LEU A 561 19.19 11.52 -12.49
C LEU A 561 19.14 12.85 -11.71
N THR A 562 18.29 12.94 -10.68
CA THR A 562 18.19 14.12 -9.81
C THR A 562 19.51 14.41 -9.09
N LEU A 563 20.17 13.36 -8.60
CA LEU A 563 21.48 13.43 -7.96
C LEU A 563 22.55 13.91 -8.96
N LEU A 564 22.59 13.36 -10.17
CA LEU A 564 23.50 13.77 -11.23
C LEU A 564 23.34 15.26 -11.56
N LEU A 565 22.11 15.74 -11.70
CA LEU A 565 21.80 17.14 -11.97
C LEU A 565 22.27 18.07 -10.83
N CYS A 566 22.06 17.67 -9.57
CA CYS A 566 22.56 18.42 -8.41
C CYS A 566 24.09 18.51 -8.41
N VAL A 567 24.79 17.40 -8.70
CA VAL A 567 26.26 17.37 -8.78
C VAL A 567 26.77 18.27 -9.92
N VAL A 568 26.13 18.23 -11.09
CA VAL A 568 26.48 19.09 -12.22
C VAL A 568 26.27 20.57 -11.88
N ALA A 569 25.14 20.93 -11.24
CA ALA A 569 24.86 22.30 -10.82
C ALA A 569 25.89 22.80 -9.79
N LEU A 570 26.22 21.98 -8.79
CA LEU A 570 27.25 22.26 -7.77
C LEU A 570 28.63 22.50 -8.40
N ARG A 571 29.02 21.67 -9.38
CA ARG A 571 30.31 21.81 -10.08
C ARG A 571 30.36 23.03 -10.99
N ALA A 572 29.25 23.37 -11.65
CA ALA A 572 29.17 24.55 -12.51
C ALA A 572 29.23 25.86 -11.72
N ALA A 573 28.85 25.85 -10.43
CA ALA A 573 28.86 27.04 -9.58
C ALA A 573 30.29 27.39 -9.10
N PRO A 574 30.70 28.67 -9.19
CA PRO A 574 32.01 29.11 -8.71
C PRO A 574 32.08 29.01 -7.18
N SER A 575 33.21 28.52 -6.68
CA SER A 575 33.54 28.50 -5.26
C SER A 575 33.81 29.91 -4.74
N ARG A 576 33.66 30.13 -3.42
CA ARG A 576 34.04 31.41 -2.82
C ARG A 576 35.49 31.78 -3.08
N ALA A 577 36.40 30.79 -3.07
CA ALA A 577 37.82 31.02 -3.34
C ALA A 577 38.07 31.52 -4.78
N GLU A 578 37.36 30.98 -5.77
CA GLU A 578 37.45 31.44 -7.17
C GLU A 578 36.89 32.85 -7.34
N LEU A 579 35.80 33.19 -6.65
CA LEU A 579 35.25 34.55 -6.68
C LEU A 579 36.19 35.55 -6.01
N VAL A 580 36.84 35.17 -4.90
CA VAL A 580 37.86 35.99 -4.23
C VAL A 580 39.04 36.23 -5.17
N ARG A 581 39.55 35.20 -5.85
CA ARG A 581 40.63 35.35 -6.85
C ARG A 581 40.25 36.25 -8.01
N ARG A 582 38.98 36.31 -8.40
CA ARG A 582 38.46 37.17 -9.47
C ARG A 582 38.13 38.59 -9.03
N GLY A 583 38.27 38.92 -7.74
CA GLY A 583 37.91 40.24 -7.21
C GLY A 583 36.40 40.50 -7.11
N LEU A 584 35.58 39.44 -7.10
CA LEU A 584 34.11 39.52 -7.17
C LEU A 584 33.41 39.15 -5.84
N ALA A 585 34.15 38.81 -4.77
CA ALA A 585 33.61 38.16 -3.56
C ALA A 585 33.25 39.07 -2.39
#